data_AF-A0A6B3HZP9-F1
#
_entry.id   AF-A0A6B3HZP9-F1
#
_cell.length_a   1.000
_cell.length_b   1.000
_cell.length_c   1.000
_cell.angle_alpha   90.00
_cell.angle_beta   90.00
_cell.angle_gamma   90.00
#
_symmetry.space_group_name_H-M   'P 1'
#
loop_
_entity.id
_entity.type
_entity.pdbx_description
1 polymer ?
#
loop_
_entity_poly.entity_id
_entity_poly.type
_entity_poly.pdbx_seq_one_letter_code
_entity_poly.pdbx_strand_id
1 'polypeptide(L)'
;LATSQADCILLDLHLPDVSGIDALTAVRALAPNTAVIVMTGLSEAQAGTEAMAAGAQDYLVKGKVEADLLHRTVRYAVHRSQTERANSQAQAARQRAEENARLERGLLPQPILDT
;
A
#
# COMPACT_ATOMS: atom_id res chain seq x y z
N LEU A 1 18.50 14.14 0.88
CA LEU A 1 17.05 13.85 0.98
C LEU A 1 16.86 12.96 2.20
N ALA A 2 15.94 13.29 3.11
CA ALA A 2 15.76 12.55 4.36
C ALA A 2 15.41 11.09 4.08
N THR A 3 16.11 10.16 4.74
CA THR A 3 15.97 8.70 4.61
C THR A 3 14.75 8.16 5.36
N SER A 4 13.66 8.92 5.41
CA SER A 4 12.41 8.47 6.04
C SER A 4 11.54 7.83 4.96
N GLN A 5 11.10 6.61 5.21
CA GLN A 5 10.02 6.00 4.44
C GLN A 5 8.78 6.89 4.62
N ALA A 6 8.17 7.33 3.51
CA ALA A 6 6.95 8.14 3.58
C ALA A 6 5.75 7.24 3.93
N ASP A 7 4.85 7.73 4.78
CA ASP A 7 3.59 7.03 5.06
C ASP A 7 2.53 7.28 3.96
N CYS A 8 2.64 8.42 3.27
CA CYS A 8 1.73 8.84 2.23
C CYS A 8 2.46 9.62 1.14
N ILE A 9 2.08 9.39 -0.10
CA ILE A 9 2.54 10.11 -1.29
C ILE A 9 1.35 10.85 -1.88
N LEU A 10 1.48 12.15 -2.08
CA LEU A 10 0.58 12.94 -2.92
C LEU A 10 1.19 12.99 -4.31
N LEU A 11 0.57 12.33 -5.28
CA LEU A 11 1.09 12.19 -6.63
C LEU A 11 0.35 13.08 -7.61
N ASP A 12 1.06 13.99 -8.24
CA ASP A 12 0.57 14.78 -9.36
C ASP A 12 0.69 13.99 -10.67
N LEU A 13 -0.39 13.91 -11.46
CA LEU A 13 -0.37 13.26 -12.79
C LEU A 13 0.05 14.17 -13.95
N HIS A 14 0.22 15.48 -13.70
CA HIS A 14 0.56 16.50 -14.71
C HIS A 14 2.03 16.89 -14.68
N LEU A 15 2.92 15.98 -14.32
CA LEU A 15 4.35 16.25 -14.37
C LEU A 15 4.85 16.22 -15.82
N PRO A 16 5.79 17.11 -16.19
CA PRO A 16 6.25 17.25 -17.58
C PRO A 16 7.12 16.07 -18.07
N ASP A 17 7.69 15.30 -17.15
CA ASP A 17 8.62 14.20 -17.39
C ASP A 17 7.97 12.81 -17.27
N VAL A 18 7.01 12.65 -16.36
CA VAL A 18 6.22 11.42 -16.19
C VAL A 18 4.74 11.78 -16.05
N SER A 19 3.94 11.45 -17.06
CA SER A 19 2.52 11.83 -17.10
C SER A 19 1.58 10.67 -16.78
N GLY A 20 0.47 10.97 -16.11
CA GLY A 20 -0.67 10.06 -16.02
C GLY A 20 -0.44 8.83 -15.16
N ILE A 21 -1.19 7.77 -15.45
CA ILE A 21 -1.25 6.53 -14.66
C ILE A 21 0.10 5.79 -14.60
N ASP A 22 1.00 6.02 -15.55
CA ASP A 22 2.34 5.44 -15.54
C ASP A 22 3.16 5.92 -14.33
N ALA A 23 2.98 7.19 -13.92
CA ALA A 23 3.59 7.72 -12.70
C ALA A 23 3.13 6.96 -11.46
N LEU A 24 1.82 6.70 -11.38
CA LEU A 24 1.22 5.94 -10.26
C LEU A 24 1.74 4.50 -10.24
N THR A 25 1.83 3.88 -11.42
CA THR A 25 2.34 2.51 -11.56
C THR A 25 3.80 2.42 -11.10
N ALA A 26 4.64 3.36 -11.51
CA ALA A 26 6.04 3.43 -11.10
C ALA A 26 6.19 3.64 -9.59
N VAL A 27 5.42 4.57 -9.01
CA VAL A 27 5.43 4.82 -7.56
C VAL A 27 5.00 3.58 -6.79
N ARG A 28 3.92 2.91 -7.21
CA ARG A 28 3.44 1.68 -6.56
C ARG A 28 4.44 0.53 -6.65
N ALA A 29 5.23 0.46 -7.71
CA ALA A 29 6.29 -0.54 -7.83
C ALA A 29 7.44 -0.26 -6.84
N LEU A 30 7.80 1.02 -6.63
CA LEU A 30 8.88 1.43 -5.72
C LEU A 30 8.45 1.43 -4.25
N ALA A 31 7.19 1.74 -3.97
CA ALA A 31 6.65 1.93 -2.64
C ALA A 31 5.30 1.18 -2.44
N PRO A 32 5.27 -0.16 -2.58
CA PRO A 32 4.03 -0.94 -2.64
C PRO A 32 3.18 -0.90 -1.36
N ASN A 33 3.78 -0.54 -0.23
CA ASN A 33 3.13 -0.45 1.08
C ASN A 33 2.92 0.99 1.55
N THR A 34 3.03 1.97 0.65
CA THR A 34 2.83 3.39 0.98
C THR A 34 1.50 3.84 0.40
N ALA A 35 0.73 4.62 1.16
CA ALA A 35 -0.51 5.17 0.65
C ALA A 35 -0.21 6.17 -0.48
N VAL A 36 -0.92 6.06 -1.59
CA VAL A 36 -0.80 7.01 -2.71
C VAL A 36 -2.15 7.67 -2.95
N ILE A 37 -2.19 8.99 -2.79
CA ILE A 37 -3.33 9.83 -3.15
C ILE A 37 -2.96 10.59 -4.41
N VAL A 38 -3.82 10.51 -5.42
CA VAL A 38 -3.58 11.16 -6.70
C VAL A 38 -4.18 12.56 -6.73
N MET A 39 -3.47 13.54 -7.28
CA MET A 39 -3.93 14.91 -7.49
C MET A 39 -4.27 15.11 -8.97
N THR A 40 -5.53 15.39 -9.29
CA THR A 40 -6.01 15.58 -10.67
C THR A 40 -6.39 17.02 -10.97
N GLY A 41 -6.46 17.38 -12.26
CA GLY A 41 -6.97 18.68 -12.71
C GLY A 41 -8.51 18.75 -12.71
N LEU A 42 -9.05 19.97 -12.71
CA LEU A 42 -10.51 20.22 -12.72
C LEU A 42 -11.25 19.61 -13.91
N SER A 43 -10.59 19.51 -15.07
CA SER A 43 -11.15 19.00 -16.32
C SER A 43 -11.06 17.47 -16.47
N GLU A 44 -10.57 16.76 -15.45
CA GLU A 44 -10.14 15.36 -15.56
C GLU A 44 -10.77 14.46 -14.51
N ALA A 45 -12.09 14.56 -14.35
CA ALA A 45 -12.82 13.69 -13.43
C ALA A 45 -12.59 12.19 -13.72
N GLN A 46 -12.41 11.82 -15.00
CA GLN A 46 -12.14 10.45 -15.42
C GLN A 46 -10.79 9.93 -14.89
N ALA A 47 -9.77 10.79 -14.82
CA ALA A 47 -8.44 10.43 -14.35
C ALA A 47 -8.44 9.98 -12.89
N GLY A 48 -9.34 10.53 -12.05
CA GLY A 48 -9.50 10.11 -10.67
C GLY A 48 -9.98 8.65 -10.57
N THR A 49 -10.98 8.28 -11.37
CA THR A 49 -11.50 6.92 -11.42
C THR A 49 -10.45 5.93 -11.94
N GLU A 50 -9.70 6.31 -12.98
CA GLU A 50 -8.61 5.50 -13.52
C GLU A 50 -7.48 5.31 -12.50
N ALA A 51 -7.13 6.35 -11.75
CA ALA A 51 -6.17 6.27 -10.65
C ALA A 51 -6.60 5.27 -9.57
N MET A 52 -7.88 5.29 -9.17
CA MET A 52 -8.42 4.33 -8.21
C MET A 52 -8.32 2.90 -8.75
N ALA A 53 -8.67 2.67 -10.02
CA ALA A 53 -8.55 1.36 -10.66
C ALA A 53 -7.08 0.88 -10.74
N ALA A 54 -6.13 1.80 -10.90
CA ALA A 54 -4.69 1.51 -10.91
C ALA A 54 -4.08 1.35 -9.50
N GLY A 55 -4.89 1.48 -8.44
CA GLY A 55 -4.50 1.16 -7.06
C GLY A 55 -4.13 2.37 -6.20
N ALA A 56 -4.50 3.60 -6.60
CA ALA A 56 -4.50 4.74 -5.69
C ALA A 56 -5.49 4.51 -4.53
N GLN A 57 -5.20 5.06 -3.36
CA GLN A 57 -6.05 4.96 -2.18
C GLN A 57 -7.18 5.99 -2.21
N ASP A 58 -6.93 7.15 -2.82
CA ASP A 58 -7.91 8.20 -3.04
C ASP A 58 -7.43 9.14 -4.17
N TYR A 59 -8.28 10.08 -4.59
CA TYR A 59 -7.87 11.20 -5.43
C TYR A 59 -8.47 12.54 -4.96
N LEU A 60 -7.75 13.61 -5.26
CA LEU A 60 -8.11 14.98 -4.91
C LEU A 60 -8.04 15.87 -6.16
N VAL A 61 -9.08 16.67 -6.38
CA VAL A 61 -9.11 17.61 -7.51
C VAL A 61 -8.42 18.92 -7.11
N LYS A 62 -7.32 19.24 -7.79
CA LYS A 62 -6.58 20.50 -7.60
C LYS A 62 -7.51 21.71 -7.70
N GLY A 63 -7.32 22.69 -6.83
CA GLY A 63 -8.17 23.89 -6.76
C GLY A 63 -9.51 23.69 -6.04
N LYS A 64 -9.86 22.45 -5.65
CA LYS A 64 -11.02 22.12 -4.79
C LYS A 64 -10.60 21.48 -3.47
N VAL A 65 -9.31 21.51 -3.14
CA VAL A 65 -8.77 20.91 -1.92
C VAL A 65 -8.81 21.93 -0.79
N GLU A 66 -9.69 21.68 0.18
CA GLU A 66 -9.71 22.38 1.47
C GLU A 66 -8.85 21.63 2.49
N ALA A 67 -8.34 22.34 3.51
CA ALA A 67 -7.43 21.76 4.52
C ALA A 67 -8.03 20.55 5.24
N ASP A 68 -9.32 20.63 5.61
CA ASP A 68 -10.01 19.55 6.31
C ASP A 68 -10.20 18.31 5.44
N LEU A 69 -10.49 18.50 4.15
CA LEU A 69 -10.59 17.41 3.18
C LEU A 69 -9.24 16.72 3.04
N LEU A 70 -8.17 17.48 2.79
CA LEU A 70 -6.82 16.94 2.66
C LEU A 70 -6.41 16.14 3.91
N HIS A 71 -6.64 16.71 5.10
CA HIS A 71 -6.30 16.06 6.36
C HIS A 71 -7.01 14.71 6.51
N ARG A 72 -8.32 14.66 6.24
CA ARG A 72 -9.12 13.42 6.33
C ARG A 72 -8.67 12.39 5.30
N THR A 73 -8.48 12.80 4.04
CA THR A 73 -8.06 11.93 2.95
C THR A 73 -6.70 11.30 3.24
N VAL A 74 -5.70 12.09 3.68
CA VAL A 74 -4.38 11.56 4.08
C VAL A 74 -4.51 10.58 5.24
N ARG A 75 -5.25 10.94 6.31
CA ARG A 75 -5.41 10.07 7.48
C ARG A 75 -6.03 8.72 7.12
N TYR A 76 -7.08 8.72 6.28
CA TYR A 76 -7.74 7.48 5.88
C TYR A 76 -6.87 6.64 4.96
N ALA A 77 -6.18 7.27 4.00
CA ALA A 77 -5.27 6.57 3.09
C ALA A 77 -4.13 5.87 3.86
N VAL A 78 -3.51 6.57 4.81
CA VAL A 78 -2.45 6.01 5.69
C VAL A 78 -2.99 4.87 6.53
N HIS A 79 -4.12 5.07 7.22
CA HIS A 79 -4.69 4.03 8.08
C HIS A 79 -5.04 2.76 7.29
N ARG A 80 -5.57 2.91 6.08
CA ARG A 80 -5.87 1.79 5.19
C ARG A 80 -4.60 1.03 4.80
N SER A 81 -3.57 1.74 4.35
CA SER A 81 -2.29 1.13 3.96
C SER A 81 -1.61 0.41 5.13
N GLN A 82 -1.62 0.99 6.33
CA GLN A 82 -1.09 0.36 7.54
C GLN A 82 -1.86 -0.91 7.92
N THR A 83 -3.18 -0.88 7.80
CA THR A 83 -4.05 -2.04 8.08
C THR A 83 -3.78 -3.18 7.09
N GLU A 84 -3.72 -2.86 5.79
CA GLU A 84 -3.40 -3.83 4.74
C GLU A 84 -2.01 -4.45 4.98
N ARG A 85 -0.99 -3.63 5.28
CA ARG A 85 0.36 -4.09 5.63
C ARG A 85 0.37 -5.00 6.86
N ALA A 86 -0.33 -4.62 7.93
CA ALA A 86 -0.38 -5.42 9.16
C ALA A 86 -1.05 -6.79 8.91
N ASN A 87 -2.12 -6.82 8.12
CA ASN A 87 -2.81 -8.06 7.76
C ASN A 87 -1.91 -8.99 6.94
N SER A 88 -1.22 -8.46 5.92
CA SER A 88 -0.28 -9.26 5.12
C SER A 88 0.87 -9.81 5.95
N GLN A 89 1.42 -9.02 6.87
CA GLN A 89 2.48 -9.45 7.78
C GLN A 89 2.00 -10.56 8.74
N ALA A 90 0.80 -10.40 9.31
CA ALA A 90 0.21 -11.40 10.19
C ALA A 90 -0.05 -12.73 9.46
N GLN A 91 -0.55 -12.67 8.22
CA GLN A 91 -0.79 -13.85 7.40
C GLN A 91 0.52 -14.59 7.06
N ALA A 92 1.55 -13.87 6.63
CA ALA A 92 2.85 -14.45 6.32
C ALA A 92 3.52 -15.08 7.56
N ALA A 93 3.39 -14.44 8.73
CA ALA A 93 3.90 -14.99 9.98
C ALA A 93 3.19 -16.29 10.39
N ARG A 94 1.86 -16.36 10.21
CA ARG A 94 1.08 -17.58 10.49
C ARG A 94 1.50 -18.74 9.59
N GLN A 95 1.63 -18.49 8.28
CA GLN A 95 2.06 -19.53 7.33
C GLN A 95 3.44 -20.09 7.68
N ARG A 96 4.40 -19.22 8.04
CA ARG A 96 5.73 -19.64 8.50
C ARG A 96 5.68 -20.46 9.79
N ALA A 97 4.85 -20.06 10.75
CA ALA A 97 4.70 -20.78 12.01
C ALA A 97 4.08 -22.18 11.80
N GLU A 98 3.07 -22.29 10.93
CA GLU A 98 2.44 -23.57 10.57
C GLU A 98 3.44 -24.50 9.86
N GLU A 99 4.24 -23.96 8.94
CA GLU A 99 5.27 -24.73 8.24
C GLU A 99 6.37 -25.20 9.19
N ASN A 100 6.88 -24.32 10.05
CA ASN A 100 7.86 -24.67 11.08
C ASN A 100 7.34 -25.79 12.00
N ALA A 101 6.09 -25.66 12.50
CA ALA A 101 5.48 -26.67 13.35
C ALA A 101 5.26 -28.01 12.62
N ARG A 102 4.98 -27.98 11.31
CA ARG A 102 4.88 -29.21 10.49
C ARG A 102 6.23 -29.90 10.38
N LEU A 103 7.31 -29.16 10.14
CA LEU A 103 8.65 -29.71 10.06
C LEU A 103 9.08 -30.29 11.42
N GLU A 104 8.90 -29.55 12.51
CA GLU A 104 9.24 -30.02 13.86
C GLU A 104 8.57 -31.36 14.19
N ARG A 105 7.27 -31.52 13.91
CA ARG A 105 6.58 -32.81 14.12
C ARG A 105 7.15 -33.96 13.30
N GLY A 106 7.68 -33.70 12.09
CA GLY A 106 8.29 -34.73 11.24
C GLY A 106 9.74 -35.07 11.62
N LEU A 107 10.40 -34.19 12.40
CA LEU A 107 11.78 -34.35 12.88
C LEU A 107 11.86 -34.93 14.31
N LEU A 108 10.73 -35.11 15.00
CA LEU A 108 10.71 -35.75 16.31
C LEU A 108 11.13 -37.22 16.18
N PRO A 109 12.15 -37.69 16.91
CA PRO A 109 12.56 -39.08 16.86
C PRO A 109 11.39 -39.97 17.29
N GLN A 110 11.18 -41.08 16.57
CA GLN A 110 10.22 -42.08 17.02
C GLN A 110 10.60 -42.50 18.44
N PRO A 111 9.67 -42.47 19.41
CA PRO A 111 9.95 -43.00 20.72
C PRO A 111 10.36 -44.47 20.52
N ILE A 112 11.57 -44.81 20.95
CA ILE A 112 11.99 -46.19 21.08
C ILE A 112 11.16 -46.73 22.25
N LEU A 113 9.97 -47.22 21.93
CA LEU A 113 9.22 -48.04 22.87
C LEU A 113 9.87 -49.41 22.81
N ASP A 114 10.91 -49.58 23.62
CA ASP A 114 11.31 -50.91 24.03
C ASP A 114 10.20 -51.46 24.94
N THR A 115 9.77 -52.70 24.63
CA THR A 115 8.77 -53.57 25.29
C THR A 115 7.28 -53.30 25.06
#